data_AF-A0A5K0WQ25-F1
#
_entry.id   AF-A0A5K0WQ25-F1
#
_cell.length_a   1.000
_cell.length_b   1.000
_cell.length_c   1.000
_cell.angle_alpha   90.00
_cell.angle_beta   90.00
_cell.angle_gamma   90.00
#
_symmetry.space_group_name_H-M   'P 1'
#
loop_
_entity.id
_entity.type
_entity.pdbx_description
1 polymer ?
#
loop_
_entity_poly.entity_id
_entity_poly.type
_entity_poly.pdbx_seq_one_letter_code
_entity_poly.pdbx_strand_id
1 'polypeptide(L)' 'DSPEHATGPHINELDMPIAQRKGKRSCTMHPLSGHLSMARLTPTYRQFVKGLSA' A
#
# COMPACT_ATOMS: atom_id res chain seq x y z
N ASP A 1 10.13 29.52 -6.91
CA ASP A 1 11.01 28.36 -6.74
C ASP A 1 10.18 27.22 -6.16
N SER A 2 9.65 26.35 -7.00
CA SER A 2 8.79 25.22 -6.59
C SER A 2 9.56 23.93 -6.84
N PRO A 3 9.74 23.07 -5.83
CA PRO A 3 10.62 21.93 -5.96
C PRO A 3 9.97 20.88 -6.86
N GLU A 4 10.54 20.79 -8.05
CA GLU A 4 10.87 19.58 -8.80
C GLU A 4 9.95 18.36 -8.56
N HIS A 5 9.09 18.12 -9.56
CA HIS A 5 8.49 16.82 -9.81
C HIS A 5 9.62 15.80 -10.04
N ALA A 6 9.92 15.02 -9.01
CA ALA A 6 10.84 13.89 -9.11
C ALA A 6 10.30 12.89 -10.14
N THR A 7 11.10 12.62 -11.17
CA THR A 7 10.91 11.61 -12.22
C THR A 7 11.10 10.18 -11.68
N GLY A 8 10.45 9.85 -10.58
CA GLY A 8 10.23 8.46 -10.18
C GLY A 8 9.16 7.82 -11.07
N PRO A 9 9.08 6.47 -11.13
CA PRO A 9 7.93 5.83 -11.79
C PRO A 9 6.66 6.45 -11.22
N HIS A 10 5.79 6.96 -12.09
CA HIS A 10 4.48 7.49 -11.72
C HIS A 10 3.61 6.32 -11.28
N ILE A 11 3.89 5.81 -10.08
CA ILE A 11 3.06 4.83 -9.39
C ILE A 11 1.76 5.53 -9.09
N ASN A 12 0.74 5.20 -9.89
CA ASN A 12 -0.60 5.70 -9.67
C ASN A 12 -1.04 5.22 -8.29
N GLU A 13 -1.22 6.17 -7.37
CA GLU A 13 -1.58 5.86 -5.99
C GLU A 13 -2.87 5.03 -5.93
N LEU A 14 -3.75 5.17 -6.93
CA LEU A 14 -5.00 4.42 -7.09
C LEU A 14 -4.81 2.92 -7.32
N ASP A 15 -3.64 2.49 -7.79
CA ASP A 15 -3.31 1.08 -8.02
C ASP A 15 -2.65 0.44 -6.78
N MET A 16 -2.25 1.26 -5.80
CA MET A 16 -1.64 0.76 -4.57
C MET A 16 -2.69 0.26 -3.57
N PRO A 17 -2.46 -0.87 -2.88
CA PRO A 17 -3.31 -1.34 -1.79
C PRO A 17 -3.65 -0.24 -0.77
N ILE A 18 -4.90 -0.21 -0.31
CA ILE A 18 -5.41 0.78 0.65
C ILE A 18 -4.54 0.89 1.89
N ALA A 19 -3.98 -0.22 2.36
CA ALA A 19 -3.13 -0.22 3.55
C ALA A 19 -1.79 0.48 3.36
N GLN A 20 -1.29 0.53 2.12
CA GLN A 20 -0.09 1.29 1.78
C GLN A 20 -0.44 2.74 1.43
N ARG A 21 -1.58 2.97 0.74
CA ARG A 21 -2.07 4.32 0.39
C ARG A 21 -2.52 5.12 1.61
N LYS A 22 -3.25 4.49 2.54
CA LYS A 22 -3.72 5.14 3.77
C LYS A 22 -2.57 5.17 4.78
N GLY A 23 -1.79 6.24 4.71
CA GLY A 23 -0.86 6.62 5.78
C GLY A 23 -1.59 6.90 7.11
N LYS A 24 -0.83 7.40 8.09
CA LYS A 24 -1.38 7.78 9.40
C LYS A 24 -2.45 8.88 9.22
N ARG A 25 -3.60 8.71 9.87
CA ARG A 25 -4.66 9.73 9.94
C ARG A 25 -4.88 10.11 11.40
N SER A 26 -5.56 11.22 11.66
CA SER A 26 -5.89 11.65 13.03
C SER A 26 -6.62 10.55 13.83
N CYS A 27 -7.45 9.75 13.18
CA CYS A 27 -8.16 8.62 13.79
C CYS A 27 -7.41 7.28 13.75
N THR A 28 -6.39 7.13 12.90
CA THR A 28 -5.59 5.90 12.80
C THR A 28 -4.12 6.21 13.05
N MET A 29 -3.71 6.07 14.32
CA MET A 29 -2.37 6.42 14.79
C MET A 29 -1.27 5.47 14.31
N HIS A 30 -1.65 4.30 13.82
CA HIS A 30 -0.77 3.29 13.27
C HIS A 30 -1.04 3.10 11.77
N PRO A 31 0.00 3.09 10.91
CA PRO A 31 -0.19 2.81 9.50
C PRO A 31 -0.69 1.37 9.31
N LEU A 32 -1.70 1.19 8.47
CA LEU A 32 -2.29 -0.12 8.20
C LEU A 32 -1.26 -1.08 7.61
N SER A 33 -0.31 -0.58 6.81
CA SER A 33 0.78 -1.35 6.20
C SER A 33 1.61 -2.14 7.21
N GLY A 34 1.84 -1.61 8.42
CA GLY A 34 2.60 -2.29 9.47
C GLY A 34 1.85 -3.41 10.19
N HIS A 35 0.54 -3.51 9.99
CA HIS A 35 -0.35 -4.42 10.71
C HIS A 35 -0.97 -5.49 9.81
N LEU A 36 -0.66 -5.46 8.51
CA LEU A 36 -1.05 -6.53 7.59
C LEU A 36 -0.07 -7.70 7.70
N SER A 37 -0.60 -8.88 8.04
CA SER A 37 0.17 -10.12 8.02
C SER A 37 -0.32 -11.01 6.88
N MET A 38 0.55 -11.24 5.89
CA MET A 38 0.31 -12.25 4.84
C MET A 38 0.12 -13.65 5.43
N ALA A 39 0.73 -13.93 6.58
CA ALA A 39 0.66 -15.23 7.25
C ALA A 39 -0.75 -15.58 7.75
N ARG A 40 -1.59 -14.58 8.03
CA ARG A 40 -2.98 -14.75 8.51
C ARG A 40 -4.01 -14.81 7.39
N LEU A 41 -3.61 -14.56 6.14
CA LEU A 41 -4.51 -14.69 4.99
C LEU A 41 -4.76 -16.16 4.67
N THR A 42 -5.97 -16.47 4.21
CA THR A 42 -6.30 -17.77 3.64
C THR A 42 -5.39 -18.05 2.43
N PRO A 43 -5.06 -19.33 2.14
CA PRO A 43 -4.18 -19.68 1.03
C PRO A 43 -4.62 -19.05 -0.30
N THR A 44 -5.92 -19.12 -0.61
CA THR A 44 -6.51 -18.57 -1.84
C THR A 44 -6.33 -17.06 -1.94
N TYR A 45 -6.61 -16.32 -0.87
CA TYR A 45 -6.49 -14.86 -0.88
C TYR A 45 -5.02 -14.41 -0.92
N ARG A 46 -4.12 -15.14 -0.24
CA ARG A 46 -2.68 -14.90 -0.32
C ARG A 46 -2.16 -15.06 -1.76
N GLN A 47 -2.61 -16.08 -2.48
CA GLN A 47 -2.26 -16.31 -3.88
C GLN A 47 -2.72 -15.14 -4.77
N PHE A 48 -3.97 -14.70 -4.57
CA PHE A 48 -4.53 -13.54 -5.27
C PHE A 48 -3.71 -12.27 -5.04
N VAL A 49 -3.42 -11.91 -3.78
CA VAL A 49 -2.66 -10.69 -3.46
C VAL A 49 -1.23 -10.74 -4.02
N LYS A 50 -0.57 -11.91 -4.02
CA LYS A 50 0.75 -12.08 -4.66
C LYS A 50 0.73 -11.84 -6.17
N GLY A 51 -0.39 -12.13 -6.84
CA GLY A 51 -0.56 -11.85 -8.26
C GLY A 51 -0.75 -10.36 -8.58
N LEU A 52 -1.14 -9.55 -7.59
CA LEU A 52 -1.34 -8.10 -7.75
C LEU A 52 -0.05 -7.29 -7.59
N SER A 53 1.02 -7.86 -7.02
CA SER A 53 2.29 -7.16 -6.75
C SER A 53 3.30 -7.29 -7.90
N ALA A 54 2.82 -7.28 -9.15
CA ALA A 54 3.63 -7.35 -10.36
C ALA A 54 4.30 -6.01 -10.69
#